data_AF-A0A931STL7-F1
#
_entry.id   AF-A0A931STL7-F1
#
_cell.length_a   1.000
_cell.length_b   1.000
_cell.length_c   1.000
_cell.angle_alpha   90.00
_cell.angle_beta   90.00
_cell.angle_gamma   90.00
#
_symmetry.space_group_name_H-M   'P 1'
#
loop_
_entity.id
_entity.type
_entity.pdbx_description
1 polymer ?
#
loop_
_entity_poly.entity_id
_entity_poly.type
_entity_poly.pdbx_seq_one_letter_code
_entity_poly.pdbx_strand_id
1 'polypeptide(L)'
;MPAEHPLLRKTSLCLAALALATIVAACENTTPPPAIVPFPTATPIPLNSPTPTSAPTPAPAPSPLGLRGGVLVTFDVQGVRFRAFITSPPAIVQALALQRGEGFASIPNGRLLPGPGEGNHNAPWSWHLDPTDIHFAEFTIELCDGTPDFVERERDYWLNTVRRYCPWTAKLVEVRDHR
;
A
#
# COMPACT_ATOMS: atom_id res chain seq x y z
N MET A 1 13.73 -17.12 44.73
CA MET A 1 15.12 -17.46 44.40
C MET A 1 15.43 -16.82 43.06
N PRO A 2 16.11 -15.66 43.00
CA PRO A 2 16.50 -15.05 41.73
C PRO A 2 17.85 -15.64 41.27
N ALA A 3 17.92 -16.07 40.02
CA ALA A 3 19.17 -16.45 39.38
C ALA A 3 19.54 -15.34 38.38
N GLU A 4 20.51 -14.52 38.77
CA GLU A 4 21.11 -13.48 37.94
C GLU A 4 22.15 -14.11 37.00
N HIS A 5 22.08 -13.78 35.71
CA HIS A 5 23.03 -14.22 34.69
C HIS A 5 24.23 -13.25 34.60
N PRO A 6 25.48 -13.75 34.59
CA PRO A 6 26.66 -12.91 34.60
C PRO A 6 27.06 -12.41 33.21
N LEU A 7 27.54 -11.18 33.20
CA LEU A 7 28.31 -10.50 32.16
C LEU A 7 29.42 -11.39 31.58
N LEU A 8 29.51 -11.47 30.24
CA LEU A 8 30.74 -11.85 29.57
C LEU A 8 31.07 -10.88 28.43
N ARG A 9 32.07 -10.03 28.72
CA ARG A 9 32.89 -9.30 27.75
C ARG A 9 33.40 -10.24 26.67
N LYS A 10 33.44 -9.79 25.41
CA LYS A 10 34.56 -10.00 24.48
C LYS A 10 34.48 -9.02 23.30
N THR A 11 35.32 -8.01 23.41
CA THR A 11 35.91 -7.24 22.32
C THR A 11 36.42 -8.14 21.20
N SER A 12 36.10 -7.83 19.94
CA SER A 12 36.92 -8.25 18.81
C SER A 12 36.84 -7.23 17.67
N LEU A 13 38.01 -6.75 17.29
CA LEU A 13 38.32 -5.88 16.16
C LEU A 13 37.86 -6.51 14.84
N CYS A 14 37.23 -5.72 13.98
CA CYS A 14 37.34 -5.88 12.53
C CYS A 14 37.73 -4.52 11.93
N LEU A 15 39.05 -4.30 11.81
CA LEU A 15 39.61 -3.39 10.81
C LEU A 15 39.90 -4.21 9.55
N ALA A 16 39.33 -3.79 8.43
CA ALA A 16 39.79 -3.94 7.04
C ALA A 16 38.58 -3.72 6.12
N ALA A 17 38.63 -3.02 4.99
CA ALA A 17 39.61 -2.18 4.33
C ALA A 17 38.83 -1.38 3.27
N LEU A 18 39.29 -0.18 2.94
CA LEU A 18 38.76 0.61 1.81
C LEU A 18 39.01 -0.12 0.48
N ALA A 19 38.01 -0.12 -0.40
CA ALA A 19 38.22 -0.12 -1.84
C ALA A 19 37.01 0.53 -2.54
N LEU A 20 37.12 1.82 -2.85
CA LEU A 20 36.31 2.45 -3.90
C LEU A 20 36.91 2.02 -5.25
N ALA A 21 36.13 1.32 -6.07
CA ALA A 21 36.43 1.12 -7.49
C ALA A 21 35.22 1.59 -8.31
N THR A 22 35.41 2.72 -8.97
CA THR A 22 34.55 3.35 -9.98
C THR A 22 34.30 2.41 -11.16
N ILE A 23 33.03 2.19 -11.50
CA ILE A 23 32.61 1.48 -12.72
C ILE A 23 32.14 2.52 -13.74
N VAL A 24 32.99 2.89 -14.70
CA VAL A 24 32.58 3.44 -16.01
C VAL A 24 33.66 3.11 -17.04
N ALA A 25 33.33 2.25 -18.01
CA ALA A 25 33.79 2.32 -19.41
C ALA A 25 33.37 1.03 -20.12
N ALA A 26 32.25 1.08 -20.86
CA ALA A 26 31.92 0.08 -21.86
C ALA A 26 32.67 0.43 -23.15
N CYS A 27 33.43 -0.52 -23.70
CA CYS A 27 34.12 -0.38 -24.98
C CYS A 27 33.13 -0.59 -26.12
N GLU A 28 32.86 0.45 -26.90
CA GLU A 28 32.17 0.36 -28.19
C GLU A 28 33.16 -0.07 -29.27
N ASN A 29 32.92 -1.22 -29.90
CA ASN A 29 33.75 -1.76 -30.99
C ASN A 29 32.96 -1.68 -32.30
N THR A 30 33.11 -0.57 -33.03
CA THR A 30 32.43 -0.33 -34.31
C THR A 30 33.31 -0.74 -35.48
N THR A 31 32.89 -1.76 -36.24
CA THR A 31 33.42 -2.06 -37.58
C THR A 31 32.48 -1.47 -38.64
N PRO A 32 32.96 -0.67 -39.61
CA PRO A 32 32.11 -0.14 -40.66
C PRO A 32 31.79 -1.21 -41.73
N PRO A 33 30.52 -1.35 -42.15
CA PRO A 33 30.13 -2.21 -43.26
C PRO A 33 30.45 -1.59 -44.65
N PRO A 34 30.59 -2.42 -45.70
CA PRO A 34 30.99 -1.99 -47.03
C PRO A 34 29.94 -1.14 -47.77
N ALA A 35 30.43 -0.28 -48.67
CA ALA A 35 29.66 0.66 -49.47
C ALA A 35 28.67 -0.04 -50.44
N ILE A 36 27.40 0.36 -50.34
CA ILE A 36 26.31 -0.13 -51.19
C ILE A 36 26.20 0.79 -52.42
N VAL A 37 26.19 0.17 -53.60
CA VAL A 37 25.96 0.83 -54.90
C VAL A 37 24.50 1.27 -55.06
N PRO A 38 24.22 2.46 -55.65
CA PRO A 38 22.86 2.96 -55.81
C PRO A 38 22.12 2.23 -56.94
N PHE A 39 20.99 1.63 -56.60
CA PHE A 39 20.00 1.09 -57.55
C PHE A 39 19.20 2.23 -58.22
N PRO A 40 18.70 2.03 -59.46
CA PRO A 40 17.91 3.04 -60.17
C PRO A 40 16.59 3.32 -59.45
N THR A 41 16.35 4.63 -59.24
CA THR A 41 15.20 5.21 -58.55
C THR A 41 13.87 4.82 -59.20
N ALA A 42 13.10 3.97 -58.53
CA ALA A 42 11.69 3.80 -58.84
C ALA A 42 10.93 5.07 -58.44
N THR A 43 10.14 5.62 -59.35
CA THR A 43 9.30 6.79 -59.13
C THR A 43 8.23 6.46 -58.08
N PRO A 44 8.10 7.22 -56.98
CA PRO A 44 7.11 6.91 -55.96
C PRO A 44 5.70 7.18 -56.49
N ILE A 45 4.86 6.14 -56.48
CA ILE A 45 3.41 6.28 -56.60
C ILE A 45 2.94 6.99 -55.32
N PRO A 46 2.12 8.05 -55.38
CA PRO A 46 1.56 8.67 -54.18
C PRO A 46 0.62 7.68 -53.50
N LEU A 47 1.15 6.99 -52.48
CA LEU A 47 0.34 6.19 -51.57
C LEU A 47 -0.29 7.16 -50.58
N ASN A 48 -1.53 7.55 -50.86
CA ASN A 48 -2.39 8.25 -49.91
C ASN A 48 -2.75 7.28 -48.78
N SER A 49 -1.79 7.01 -47.89
CA SER A 49 -2.04 6.31 -46.64
C SER A 49 -2.76 7.28 -45.70
N PRO A 50 -3.99 6.95 -45.23
CA PRO A 50 -4.57 7.71 -44.16
C PRO A 50 -3.66 7.59 -42.94
N THR A 51 -3.30 8.73 -42.35
CA THR A 51 -2.61 8.80 -41.06
C THR A 51 -3.35 7.87 -40.09
N PRO A 52 -2.69 6.89 -39.42
CA PRO A 52 -3.32 6.19 -38.32
C PRO A 52 -3.63 7.27 -37.28
N THR A 53 -4.91 7.63 -37.19
CA THR A 53 -5.41 8.51 -36.15
C THR A 53 -5.13 7.77 -34.85
N SER A 54 -4.18 8.27 -34.05
CA SER A 54 -3.93 7.78 -32.71
C SER A 54 -5.26 7.81 -31.95
N ALA A 55 -5.87 6.64 -31.78
CA ALA A 55 -7.05 6.51 -30.96
C ALA A 55 -6.67 7.03 -29.56
N PRO A 56 -7.52 7.84 -28.91
CA PRO A 56 -7.26 8.24 -27.54
C PRO A 56 -7.14 6.96 -26.70
N THR A 57 -6.02 6.82 -25.97
CA THR A 57 -5.86 5.77 -24.96
C THR A 57 -7.12 5.75 -24.10
N PRO A 58 -7.80 4.59 -23.95
CA PRO A 58 -8.97 4.49 -23.10
C PRO A 58 -8.61 5.04 -21.71
N ALA A 59 -9.37 6.03 -21.24
CA ALA A 59 -9.23 6.49 -19.87
C ALA A 59 -9.30 5.27 -18.94
N PRO A 60 -8.44 5.21 -17.89
CA PRO A 60 -8.51 4.11 -16.94
C PRO A 60 -9.94 4.01 -16.43
N ALA A 61 -10.51 2.80 -16.50
CA ALA A 61 -11.87 2.55 -16.05
C ALA A 61 -12.03 3.13 -14.63
N PRO A 62 -13.13 3.84 -14.33
CA PRO A 62 -13.34 4.37 -13.00
C PRO A 62 -13.25 3.21 -12.00
N SER A 63 -12.45 3.40 -10.95
CA SER A 63 -12.39 2.42 -9.86
C SER A 63 -13.83 2.14 -9.42
N PRO A 64 -14.28 0.88 -9.31
CA PRO A 64 -15.68 0.55 -9.11
C PRO A 64 -16.29 1.13 -7.82
N LEU A 65 -15.47 1.59 -6.89
CA LEU A 65 -15.86 2.25 -5.64
C LEU A 65 -15.65 3.78 -5.66
N GLY A 66 -15.10 4.36 -6.73
CA GLY A 66 -14.77 5.80 -6.78
C GLY A 66 -13.60 6.24 -5.90
N LEU A 67 -13.02 5.34 -5.09
CA LEU A 67 -11.90 5.62 -4.17
C LEU A 67 -10.64 6.08 -4.93
N ARG A 68 -10.02 7.15 -4.44
CA ARG A 68 -8.83 7.79 -5.04
C ARG A 68 -7.91 8.36 -3.96
N GLY A 69 -6.60 8.34 -4.21
CA GLY A 69 -5.62 9.02 -3.37
C GLY A 69 -5.30 8.32 -2.04
N GLY A 70 -5.61 7.03 -1.92
CA GLY A 70 -5.40 6.26 -0.68
C GLY A 70 -5.29 4.77 -0.93
N VAL A 71 -5.32 3.98 0.13
CA VAL A 71 -5.34 2.51 0.05
C VAL A 71 -6.58 1.97 0.74
N LEU A 72 -7.23 0.98 0.13
CA LEU A 72 -8.33 0.24 0.76
C LEU A 72 -7.74 -1.01 1.41
N VAL A 73 -7.87 -1.11 2.73
CA VAL A 73 -7.41 -2.27 3.50
C VAL A 73 -8.58 -3.11 3.98
N THR A 74 -8.39 -4.43 4.01
CA THR A 74 -9.34 -5.38 4.59
C THR A 74 -8.72 -5.97 5.84
N PHE A 75 -9.47 -5.93 6.95
CA PHE A 75 -9.11 -6.57 8.20
C PHE A 75 -10.04 -7.76 8.48
N ASP A 76 -9.47 -8.81 9.06
CA ASP A 76 -10.20 -9.91 9.69
C ASP A 76 -10.11 -9.77 11.21
N VAL A 77 -11.26 -9.74 11.88
CA VAL A 77 -11.38 -9.68 13.34
C VAL A 77 -12.20 -10.88 13.76
N GLN A 78 -11.52 -11.94 14.19
CA GLN A 78 -12.15 -13.20 14.62
C GLN A 78 -13.08 -13.81 13.54
N GLY A 79 -12.68 -13.74 12.27
CA GLY A 79 -13.47 -14.24 11.14
C GLY A 79 -14.53 -13.26 10.62
N VAL A 80 -14.71 -12.11 11.25
CA VAL A 80 -15.60 -11.04 10.79
C VAL A 80 -14.76 -9.96 10.12
N ARG A 81 -15.09 -9.63 8.87
CA ARG A 81 -14.29 -8.69 8.06
C ARG A 81 -14.89 -7.29 8.05
N PHE A 82 -14.02 -6.29 8.10
CA PHE A 82 -14.36 -4.91 7.79
C PHE A 82 -13.26 -4.31 6.90
N ARG A 83 -13.58 -3.21 6.24
CA ARG A 83 -12.70 -2.51 5.32
C ARG A 83 -12.52 -1.07 5.78
N ALA A 84 -11.32 -0.55 5.64
CA ALA A 84 -11.02 0.86 5.90
C ALA A 84 -10.31 1.46 4.69
N PHE A 85 -10.78 2.61 4.24
CA PHE A 85 -10.04 3.42 3.28
C PHE A 85 -9.09 4.35 4.04
N ILE A 86 -7.80 4.35 3.70
CA ILE A 86 -6.77 5.11 4.40
C ILE A 86 -6.18 6.15 3.43
N THR A 87 -6.25 7.42 3.80
CA THR A 87 -5.61 8.54 3.08
C THR A 87 -4.49 9.20 3.88
N SER A 88 -4.34 8.87 5.17
CA SER A 88 -3.22 9.29 6.02
C SER A 88 -1.88 8.74 5.49
N PRO A 89 -0.91 9.59 5.08
CA PRO A 89 0.37 9.12 4.57
C PRO A 89 1.16 8.17 5.50
N PRO A 90 1.32 8.45 6.81
CA PRO A 90 2.04 7.52 7.69
C PRO A 90 1.31 6.18 7.83
N ALA A 91 -0.03 6.18 7.86
CA ALA A 91 -0.79 4.94 7.93
C ALA A 91 -0.74 4.14 6.64
N ILE A 92 -0.70 4.79 5.47
CA ILE A 92 -0.47 4.13 4.18
C ILE A 92 0.88 3.41 4.18
N VAL A 93 1.94 4.09 4.62
CA VAL A 93 3.29 3.49 4.70
C VAL A 93 3.27 2.24 5.61
N GLN A 94 2.63 2.34 6.76
CA GLN A 94 2.53 1.23 7.71
C GLN A 94 1.68 0.06 7.17
N ALA A 95 0.54 0.34 6.53
CA ALA A 95 -0.29 -0.70 5.92
C ALA A 95 0.46 -1.49 4.84
N LEU A 96 1.23 -0.78 4.00
CA LEU A 96 2.06 -1.40 2.97
C LEU A 96 3.22 -2.20 3.57
N ALA A 97 3.81 -1.75 4.68
CA ALA A 97 4.83 -2.50 5.42
C ALA A 97 4.23 -3.81 5.96
N LEU A 98 3.08 -3.73 6.64
CA LEU A 98 2.38 -4.90 7.18
C LEU A 98 2.03 -5.92 6.10
N GLN A 99 1.62 -5.46 4.92
CA GLN A 99 1.36 -6.33 3.77
C GLN A 99 2.60 -7.11 3.32
N ARG A 100 3.80 -6.53 3.44
CA ARG A 100 5.07 -7.20 3.13
C ARG A 100 5.58 -8.07 4.29
N GLY A 101 4.85 -8.15 5.40
CA GLY A 101 5.30 -8.81 6.62
C GLY A 101 6.34 -7.99 7.39
N GLU A 102 6.41 -6.69 7.14
CA GLU A 102 7.30 -5.75 7.82
C GLU A 102 6.51 -4.96 8.88
N GLY A 103 6.98 -4.94 10.13
CA GLY A 103 6.40 -4.14 11.21
C GLY A 103 5.59 -4.94 12.23
N PHE A 104 5.52 -4.37 13.45
CA PHE A 104 4.90 -5.02 14.62
C PHE A 104 3.58 -4.35 15.03
N ALA A 105 3.43 -3.04 14.78
CA ALA A 105 2.19 -2.31 15.00
C ALA A 105 1.16 -2.66 13.92
N SER A 106 0.17 -3.47 14.27
CA SER A 106 -0.82 -4.01 13.31
C SER A 106 -2.28 -3.75 13.70
N ILE A 107 -2.54 -3.29 14.93
CA ILE A 107 -3.90 -2.97 15.40
C ILE A 107 -4.32 -1.64 14.77
N PRO A 108 -5.33 -1.60 13.88
CA PRO A 108 -5.82 -0.33 13.38
C PRO A 108 -6.49 0.42 14.54
N ASN A 109 -6.21 1.71 14.68
CA ASN A 109 -6.87 2.59 15.63
C ASN A 109 -7.34 3.83 14.88
N GLY A 110 -8.65 4.01 14.80
CA GLY A 110 -9.23 5.14 14.08
C GLY A 110 -10.51 5.66 14.69
N ARG A 111 -10.84 6.90 14.32
CA ARG A 111 -12.13 7.51 14.67
C ARG A 111 -13.26 6.86 13.88
N LEU A 112 -14.37 6.56 14.54
CA LEU A 112 -15.57 6.06 13.89
C LEU A 112 -16.41 7.20 13.31
N LEU A 113 -16.94 6.98 12.11
CA LEU A 113 -17.90 7.85 11.42
C LEU A 113 -19.14 7.03 11.01
N PRO A 114 -20.32 7.65 10.94
CA PRO A 114 -21.53 6.98 10.49
C PRO A 114 -21.51 6.66 8.99
N GLY A 115 -22.25 5.63 8.60
CA GLY A 115 -22.39 5.17 7.22
C GLY A 115 -21.23 4.30 6.73
N PRO A 116 -21.36 3.61 5.57
CA PRO A 116 -20.37 2.68 5.05
C PRO A 116 -19.12 3.35 4.44
N GLY A 117 -19.07 4.69 4.48
CA GLY A 117 -18.00 5.50 3.88
C GLY A 117 -18.10 5.66 2.36
N GLU A 118 -17.14 6.39 1.78
CA GLU A 118 -17.07 6.66 0.34
C GLU A 118 -17.08 5.35 -0.46
N GLY A 119 -17.83 5.33 -1.57
CA GLY A 119 -17.97 4.13 -2.40
C GLY A 119 -18.66 2.96 -1.73
N ASN A 120 -19.26 3.15 -0.55
CA ASN A 120 -19.73 2.08 0.32
C ASN A 120 -18.61 1.08 0.67
N HIS A 121 -17.37 1.56 0.81
CA HIS A 121 -16.21 0.69 0.96
C HIS A 121 -16.27 -0.23 2.17
N ASN A 122 -16.95 0.16 3.26
CA ASN A 122 -17.12 -0.67 4.45
C ASN A 122 -18.46 -1.42 4.50
N ALA A 123 -19.26 -1.43 3.42
CA ALA A 123 -20.49 -2.24 3.39
C ALA A 123 -20.18 -3.73 3.71
N PRO A 124 -21.06 -4.45 4.43
CA PRO A 124 -22.43 -4.07 4.82
C PRO A 124 -22.54 -3.19 6.07
N TRP A 125 -21.43 -2.83 6.72
CA TRP A 125 -21.45 -2.05 7.95
C TRP A 125 -21.97 -0.64 7.73
N SER A 126 -22.75 -0.15 8.69
CA SER A 126 -23.33 1.20 8.64
C SER A 126 -22.48 2.23 9.39
N TRP A 127 -21.17 1.97 9.46
CA TRP A 127 -20.12 2.81 10.03
C TRP A 127 -18.81 2.59 9.25
N HIS A 128 -17.84 3.48 9.39
CA HIS A 128 -16.50 3.33 8.84
C HIS A 128 -15.47 4.06 9.70
N LEU A 129 -14.19 3.80 9.49
CA LEU A 129 -13.10 4.60 10.07
C LEU A 129 -12.87 5.85 9.22
N ASP A 130 -12.61 6.98 9.89
CA ASP A 130 -12.20 8.21 9.23
C ASP A 130 -10.91 7.98 8.41
N PRO A 131 -10.92 8.16 7.08
CA PRO A 131 -9.75 7.89 6.25
C PRO A 131 -8.48 8.67 6.62
N THR A 132 -8.65 9.82 7.27
CA THR A 132 -7.57 10.72 7.67
C THR A 132 -7.09 10.51 9.11
N ASP A 133 -7.88 9.84 9.96
CA ASP A 133 -7.57 9.53 11.36
C ASP A 133 -7.56 8.02 11.58
N ILE A 134 -6.61 7.36 10.93
CA ILE A 134 -6.23 5.96 11.15
C ILE A 134 -4.73 5.93 11.41
N HIS A 135 -4.32 5.18 12.43
CA HIS A 135 -2.94 4.78 12.68
C HIS A 135 -2.91 3.33 13.13
N PHE A 136 -1.71 2.74 13.22
CA PHE A 136 -1.54 1.38 13.72
C PHE A 136 -0.81 1.40 15.05
N ALA A 137 -1.30 0.60 16.00
CA ALA A 137 -0.74 0.46 17.32
C ALA A 137 -0.21 -0.96 17.55
N GLU A 138 0.74 -1.09 18.47
CA GLU A 138 1.20 -2.39 18.99
C GLU A 138 0.30 -2.88 20.14
N PHE A 139 -0.27 -1.93 20.88
CA PHE A 139 -1.13 -2.17 22.03
C PHE A 139 -2.15 -1.03 22.15
N THR A 140 -3.37 -1.34 22.60
CA THR A 140 -4.42 -0.33 22.82
C THR A 140 -5.19 -0.65 24.10
N ILE A 141 -5.96 0.29 24.63
CA ILE A 141 -6.80 0.00 25.81
C ILE A 141 -8.07 -0.74 25.37
N GLU A 142 -8.58 -1.65 26.20
CA GLU A 142 -9.75 -2.51 25.91
C GLU A 142 -11.04 -1.76 25.52
N LEU A 143 -11.11 -0.44 25.76
CA LEU A 143 -12.32 0.36 25.54
C LEU A 143 -12.77 0.41 24.08
N CYS A 144 -11.87 0.29 23.10
CA CYS A 144 -12.20 0.28 21.68
C CYS A 144 -12.05 -1.10 21.01
N ASP A 145 -11.93 -2.17 21.78
CA ASP A 145 -11.85 -3.55 21.26
C ASP A 145 -13.25 -4.16 21.10
N GLY A 146 -13.49 -4.80 19.96
CA GLY A 146 -14.77 -5.39 19.60
C GLY A 146 -14.74 -6.01 18.21
N THR A 147 -15.68 -6.90 17.92
CA THR A 147 -15.88 -7.41 16.56
C THR A 147 -16.74 -6.43 15.73
N PRO A 148 -16.61 -6.40 14.40
CA PRO A 148 -17.42 -5.53 13.55
C PRO A 148 -18.94 -5.72 13.73
N ASP A 149 -19.41 -6.95 13.98
CA ASP A 149 -20.84 -7.22 14.24
C ASP A 149 -21.31 -6.67 15.59
N PHE A 150 -20.42 -6.61 16.59
CA PHE A 150 -20.73 -6.00 17.87
C PHE A 150 -20.79 -4.48 17.75
N VAL A 151 -19.87 -3.88 16.99
CA VAL A 151 -19.92 -2.45 16.66
C VAL A 151 -21.21 -2.11 15.92
N GLU A 152 -21.63 -2.94 14.97
CA GLU A 152 -22.89 -2.72 14.24
C GLU A 152 -24.13 -2.85 15.14
N ARG A 153 -24.14 -3.85 16.03
CA ARG A 153 -25.27 -4.09 16.95
C ARG A 153 -25.43 -2.97 17.98
N GLU A 154 -24.31 -2.45 18.49
CA GLU A 154 -24.27 -1.37 19.49
C GLU A 154 -23.86 -0.02 18.88
N ARG A 155 -24.16 0.19 17.59
CA ARG A 155 -23.58 1.28 16.79
C ARG A 155 -23.72 2.66 17.41
N ASP A 156 -24.87 2.97 18.00
CA ASP A 156 -25.10 4.28 18.60
C ASP A 156 -24.20 4.50 19.83
N TYR A 157 -23.93 3.45 20.63
CA TYR A 157 -22.96 3.52 21.72
C TYR A 157 -21.53 3.71 21.19
N TRP A 158 -21.14 2.96 20.16
CA TRP A 158 -19.82 3.06 19.56
C TRP A 158 -19.56 4.42 18.89
N LEU A 159 -20.53 4.95 18.15
CA LEU A 159 -20.40 6.24 17.48
C LEU A 159 -20.41 7.42 18.45
N ASN A 160 -21.20 7.36 19.53
CA ASN A 160 -21.40 8.52 20.40
C ASN A 160 -20.54 8.50 21.68
N THR A 161 -20.22 7.31 22.19
CA THR A 161 -19.51 7.12 23.46
C THR A 161 -18.08 6.67 23.25
N VAL A 162 -17.86 5.54 22.56
CA VAL A 162 -16.50 4.98 22.36
C VAL A 162 -15.69 5.81 21.36
N ARG A 163 -16.31 6.20 20.24
CA ARG A 163 -15.81 7.08 19.17
C ARG A 163 -14.57 6.60 18.41
N ARG A 164 -13.86 5.59 18.93
CA ARG A 164 -12.71 4.96 18.29
C ARG A 164 -12.91 3.47 18.21
N TYR A 165 -12.23 2.84 17.27
CA TYR A 165 -12.24 1.40 17.09
C TYR A 165 -10.80 0.90 16.96
N CYS A 166 -10.44 -0.04 17.82
CA CYS A 166 -9.11 -0.61 17.94
C CYS A 166 -9.12 -2.13 18.20
N PRO A 167 -9.66 -2.92 17.26
CA PRO A 167 -9.81 -4.36 17.44
C PRO A 167 -8.44 -5.05 17.63
N TRP A 168 -8.17 -5.56 18.84
CA TRP A 168 -6.87 -6.16 19.20
C TRP A 168 -6.52 -7.35 18.33
N THR A 169 -7.54 -8.13 18.00
CA THR A 169 -7.42 -9.35 17.20
C THR A 169 -7.40 -9.10 15.69
N ALA A 170 -7.37 -7.83 15.26
CA ALA A 170 -7.36 -7.49 13.84
C ALA A 170 -6.12 -7.99 13.12
N LYS A 171 -6.36 -8.61 11.97
CA LYS A 171 -5.34 -9.05 11.03
C LYS A 171 -5.55 -8.35 9.71
N LEU A 172 -4.53 -7.66 9.22
CA LEU A 172 -4.53 -7.12 7.87
C LEU A 172 -4.43 -8.28 6.87
N VAL A 173 -5.44 -8.46 6.03
CA VAL A 173 -5.54 -9.60 5.09
C VAL A 173 -5.49 -9.17 3.63
N GLU A 174 -5.71 -7.89 3.32
CA GLU A 174 -5.63 -7.35 1.97
C GLU A 174 -5.33 -5.86 1.99
N VAL A 175 -4.57 -5.39 1.00
CA VAL A 175 -4.39 -3.97 0.67
C VAL A 175 -4.58 -3.79 -0.83
N ARG A 176 -5.39 -2.82 -1.22
CA ARG A 176 -5.62 -2.40 -2.61
C ARG A 176 -5.20 -0.94 -2.75
N ASP A 177 -4.28 -0.66 -3.66
CA ASP A 177 -3.78 0.69 -3.89
C ASP A 177 -4.68 1.48 -4.85
N HIS A 178 -5.10 2.68 -4.44
CA HIS A 178 -5.96 3.59 -5.18
C HIS A 178 -5.33 4.99 -5.34
N ARG A 179 -4.02 5.11 -5.11
CA ARG A 179 -3.28 6.38 -5.24
C ARG A 179 -3.02 6.77 -6.70
#